data_AF-A0A948UUT7-F1
#
_entry.id   AF-A0A948UUT7-F1
#
_cell.length_a   1.000
_cell.length_b   1.000
_cell.length_c   1.000
_cell.angle_alpha   90.00
_cell.angle_beta   90.00
_cell.angle_gamma   90.00
#
_symmetry.space_group_name_H-M   'P 1'
#
loop_
_entity.id
_entity.type
_entity.pdbx_description
1 polymer ?
#
loop_
_entity_poly.entity_id
_entity_poly.type
_entity_poly.pdbx_seq_one_letter_code
_entity_poly.pdbx_strand_id
1 'polypeptide(L)' 'IQHFLEWVFQTQLFNADVYMLDAIPAEVDAMDVLWVTLWSVFMSCVASLLPSWRAAKMDPVEALRYE' A
#
# COMPACT_ATOMS: atom_id res chain seq x y z
N ILE A 1 -1.43 -2.70 -18.38
CA ILE A 1 -0.20 -1.91 -18.67
C ILE A 1 0.55 -2.50 -19.87
N GLN A 2 0.81 -3.81 -19.89
CA GLN A 2 1.42 -4.53 -21.01
C GLN A 2 0.78 -4.22 -22.38
N HIS A 3 -0.53 -4.47 -22.57
CA HIS A 3 -1.20 -4.22 -23.86
C HIS A 3 -1.16 -2.76 -24.33
N PHE A 4 -1.10 -1.80 -23.40
CA PHE A 4 -0.96 -0.39 -23.74
C PHE A 4 0.44 -0.10 -24.31
N LEU A 5 1.48 -0.68 -23.70
CA LEU A 5 2.85 -0.53 -24.16
C LEU A 5 3.07 -1.30 -25.48
N GLU A 6 2.55 -2.51 -25.63
CA GLU A 6 2.60 -3.28 -26.89
C GLU A 6 1.91 -2.53 -28.04
N TRP A 7 0.80 -1.83 -27.75
CA TRP A 7 0.10 -1.00 -28.74
C TRP A 7 0.91 0.23 -29.17
N VAL A 8 1.53 0.94 -28.22
CA VAL A 8 2.36 2.14 -28.51
C VAL A 8 3.65 1.77 -29.24
N PHE A 9 4.32 0.71 -28.81
CA PHE A 9 5.62 0.33 -29.33
C PHE A 9 5.55 -0.63 -30.53
N GLN A 10 4.36 -1.18 -30.86
CA GLN A 10 4.16 -2.16 -31.93
C GLN A 10 5.13 -3.36 -31.86
N THR A 11 5.56 -3.71 -30.64
CA THR A 11 6.41 -4.88 -30.36
C THR A 11 5.74 -5.71 -29.28
N GLN A 12 5.85 -7.03 -29.41
CA GLN A 12 5.42 -7.96 -28.37
C GLN A 12 6.48 -7.95 -27.27
N LEU A 13 6.19 -7.24 -26.18
CA LEU A 13 7.10 -7.08 -25.03
C LEU A 13 7.37 -8.42 -24.31
N PHE A 14 6.41 -9.35 -24.37
CA PHE A 14 6.54 -10.72 -23.85
C PHE A 14 6.36 -11.71 -25.00
N ASN A 15 7.45 -11.98 -25.73
CA ASN A 15 7.43 -12.92 -26.84
C ASN A 15 7.44 -14.37 -26.29
N ALA A 16 6.34 -15.10 -26.49
CA ALA A 16 6.09 -16.42 -25.91
C ALA A 16 7.19 -17.45 -26.27
N ASP A 17 7.83 -17.29 -27.42
CA ASP A 17 8.88 -18.20 -27.93
C ASP A 17 10.21 -18.12 -27.16
N VAL A 18 10.49 -17.01 -26.47
CA VAL A 18 11.77 -16.81 -25.75
C VAL A 18 11.61 -16.93 -24.23
N TYR A 19 10.43 -16.62 -23.70
CA TYR A 19 10.21 -16.56 -22.25
C TYR A 19 9.31 -17.65 -21.68
N MET A 20 8.56 -18.41 -22.50
CA MET A 20 7.71 -19.53 -22.04
C MET A 20 6.83 -19.16 -20.82
N LEU A 21 6.46 -17.89 -20.75
CA LEU A 21 5.63 -17.25 -19.73
C LEU A 21 4.45 -16.66 -20.50
N ASP A 22 3.41 -17.47 -20.73
CA ASP A 22 2.20 -17.07 -21.48
C ASP A 22 1.51 -15.85 -20.85
N ALA A 23 1.48 -15.82 -19.52
CA ALA A 23 1.08 -14.69 -18.69
C ALA A 23 1.45 -15.02 -17.25
N ILE A 24 1.78 -14.01 -16.43
CA ILE A 24 1.75 -14.19 -14.97
C ILE A 24 0.29 -14.02 -14.56
N PRO A 25 -0.43 -15.08 -14.17
CA PRO A 25 -1.82 -14.93 -13.72
C PRO A 25 -1.80 -14.10 -12.43
N ALA A 26 -2.27 -12.87 -12.53
CA ALA A 26 -2.49 -12.00 -11.38
C ALA A 26 -3.82 -12.41 -10.72
N GLU A 27 -3.81 -13.54 -10.02
CA GLU A 27 -4.96 -13.98 -9.22
C GLU A 27 -5.04 -13.12 -7.97
N VAL A 28 -6.09 -12.31 -7.89
CA VAL A 28 -6.37 -11.50 -6.71
C VAL A 28 -7.34 -12.27 -5.84
N ASP A 29 -6.86 -12.75 -4.69
CA ASP A 29 -7.72 -13.35 -3.68
C ASP A 29 -8.35 -12.23 -2.82
N ALA A 30 -9.69 -12.20 -2.76
CA ALA A 30 -10.42 -11.22 -1.97
C ALA A 30 -10.12 -11.32 -0.46
N MET A 31 -9.81 -12.51 0.03
CA MET A 31 -9.43 -12.76 1.41
C MET A 31 -8.07 -12.12 1.74
N ASP A 32 -7.09 -12.24 0.83
CA ASP A 32 -5.77 -11.62 1.01
C ASP A 32 -5.88 -10.09 1.03
N VAL A 33 -6.68 -9.52 0.13
CA VAL A 33 -6.94 -8.07 0.11
C VAL A 33 -7.58 -7.61 1.42
N LEU A 34 -8.55 -8.36 1.93
CA LEU A 34 -9.23 -8.06 3.19
C LEU A 34 -8.25 -8.10 4.38
N TRP A 35 -7.40 -9.13 4.47
CA TRP A 35 -6.40 -9.25 5.53
C TRP A 35 -5.39 -8.10 5.50
N VAL A 36 -4.85 -7.78 4.32
CA VAL A 36 -3.90 -6.66 4.15
C VAL A 36 -4.54 -5.34 4.56
N THR A 37 -5.79 -5.10 4.17
CA THR A 37 -6.53 -3.88 4.52
C THR A 37 -6.74 -3.75 6.02
N LEU A 38 -7.18 -4.84 6.68
CA LEU A 38 -7.37 -4.86 8.13
C LEU A 38 -6.07 -4.60 8.88
N TRP A 39 -4.98 -5.27 8.49
CA TRP A 39 -3.67 -5.07 9.11
C TRP A 39 -3.11 -3.67 8.89
N SER A 40 -3.33 -3.09 7.71
CA SER A 40 -2.90 -1.73 7.41
C SER A 40 -3.59 -0.71 8.32
N VAL A 41 -4.93 -0.79 8.46
CA VAL A 41 -5.70 0.09 9.36
C VAL A 41 -5.30 -0.13 10.81
N PHE A 42 -5.19 -1.39 11.24
CA PHE A 42 -4.78 -1.73 12.60
C PHE A 42 -3.40 -1.15 12.94
N MET A 43 -2.40 -1.35 12.06
CA MET A 43 -1.06 -0.81 12.27
C MET A 43 -1.04 0.73 12.25
N SER A 44 -1.86 1.38 11.42
CA SER A 44 -2.01 2.83 11.43
C SER A 44 -2.53 3.34 12.79
N CYS A 45 -3.52 2.66 13.37
CA CYS A 45 -4.01 2.98 14.71
C CYS A 45 -2.97 2.70 15.81
N VAL A 46 -2.25 1.58 15.73
CA VAL A 46 -1.18 1.25 16.70
C VAL A 46 -0.04 2.26 16.64
N ALA A 47 0.34 2.71 15.45
CA ALA A 47 1.38 3.73 15.29
C ALA A 47 0.96 5.09 15.88
N SER A 48 -0.32 5.47 15.78
CA SER A 48 -0.83 6.74 16.31
C SER A 48 -1.13 6.72 17.81
N LEU A 49 -1.23 5.54 18.42
CA LEU A 49 -1.41 5.37 19.88
C LEU A 49 -0.27 5.96 20.69
N LEU A 50 0.99 5.74 20.30
CA LEU A 50 2.16 6.23 21.03
C LEU A 50 2.25 7.78 21.11
N PRO A 51 2.15 8.54 20.00
CA PRO A 51 2.17 9.99 20.04
C PRO A 51 0.90 10.59 20.67
N SER A 52 -0.28 10.02 20.43
CA SER A 52 -1.53 10.52 21.04
C SER A 52 -1.51 10.38 22.57
N TRP A 53 -0.96 9.28 23.07
CA TRP A 53 -0.83 9.06 24.51
C TRP A 53 0.19 9.99 25.17
N ARG A 54 1.28 10.32 24.45
CA ARG A 54 2.21 11.36 24.87
C ARG A 54 1.55 12.74 24.89
N ALA A 55 0.76 13.07 23.87
CA ALA A 55 0.05 14.35 23.79
C ALA A 55 -1.00 14.52 24.89
N ALA A 56 -1.74 13.46 25.24
CA ALA A 56 -2.74 13.49 26.30
C ALA A 56 -2.16 13.75 27.71
N LYS A 57 -0.86 13.52 27.91
CA LYS A 57 -0.16 13.81 29.17
C LYS A 57 0.54 15.17 29.19
N MET A 58 0.59 15.89 28.07
CA MET A 58 1.16 17.24 28.07
C MET A 58 0.19 18.18 28.78
N ASP A 59 0.72 18.93 29.75
CA ASP A 59 -0.07 19.85 30.57
C ASP A 59 -0.60 20.99 29.68
N PRO A 60 -1.93 21.16 29.51
CA PRO A 60 -2.49 22.12 28.57
C PRO A 60 -2.08 23.57 28.88
N VAL A 61 -1.78 23.86 30.15
CA VAL A 61 -1.29 25.17 30.61
C VAL A 61 0.11 25.48 30.07
N GLU A 62 0.97 24.47 29.92
CA GLU A 62 2.32 24.64 29.39
C GLU A 62 2.29 24.87 27.86
N ALA A 63 1.38 24.19 27.14
CA ALA A 63 1.19 24.38 25.70
C ALA A 63 0.72 25.81 25.35
N LEU A 64 -0.20 26.37 26.13
CA LEU A 64 -0.69 27.76 25.98
C LEU A 64 0.34 28.82 26.40
N ARG A 65 1.39 28.45 27.15
CA ARG A 65 2.45 29.39 27.58
C ARG A 65 3.57 29.54 26.55
N TYR A 66 3.61 28.66 25.53
CA TYR A 66 4.59 28.70 24.43
C TYR A 66 3.97 29.11 23.07
N GLU A 67 2.67 29.42 23.03
CA GLU A 67 2.06 30.27 21.99
C GLU A 67 2.21 31.75 22.36
#